data_AF-R7U547-F1
#
_entry.id   AF-R7U547-F1
#
_cell.length_a   1.000
_cell.length_b   1.000
_cell.length_c   1.000
_cell.angle_alpha   90.00
_cell.angle_beta   90.00
_cell.angle_gamma   90.00
#
_symmetry.space_group_name_H-M   'P 1'
#
loop_
_entity.id
_entity.type
_entity.pdbx_description
1 polymer ?
#
loop_
_entity_poly.entity_id
_entity_poly.type
_entity_poly.pdbx_seq_one_letter_code
_entity_poly.pdbx_strand_id
1 'polypeptide(L)'
;MGLSCGSKCAKYTLFGFNLLFWLAGAVMMGIGIWFLVDENALSYLNIAKTSDGLVKASSITIVTVGSVVFVTGFLGCCGAIRESPCMLTMYACVLSVLLILEIIAGILAIVFRNDIQRNLEKSMNDTVNSYYGDPDHAGDTEAWDFTQKSLKCCGSKGGPADWENSAWKALNPNKNVPDTCCVLVDINAKVPTPVNVTMCNLAAKESNPSNEFLHSEGCSDALSDWIDSHSAILIGVAFGVACLQMFAIIFACCTKSSLKSQYEYI
;
A
#
# COMPACT_ATOMS: atom_id res chain seq x y z
N MET A 1 4.55 47.04 -6.80
CA MET A 1 3.27 47.33 -6.11
C MET A 1 2.78 46.04 -5.47
N GLY A 2 2.48 46.06 -4.16
CA GLY A 2 2.31 44.84 -3.37
C GLY A 2 1.08 44.02 -3.76
N LEU A 3 1.26 42.70 -3.90
CA LEU A 3 0.16 41.71 -3.94
C LEU A 3 -0.85 42.02 -2.82
N SER A 4 -2.15 41.93 -3.15
CA SER A 4 -3.23 41.92 -2.15
C SER A 4 -2.88 40.92 -1.03
N CYS A 5 -3.29 41.22 0.22
CA CYS A 5 -3.01 40.39 1.39
C CYS A 5 -3.38 38.90 1.13
N GLY A 6 -4.48 38.66 0.40
CA GLY A 6 -4.91 37.32 0.00
C GLY A 6 -3.94 36.60 -0.94
N SER A 7 -3.39 37.27 -1.96
CA SER A 7 -2.43 36.66 -2.89
C SER A 7 -1.07 36.37 -2.24
N LYS A 8 -0.63 37.20 -1.29
CA LYS A 8 0.59 36.92 -0.50
C LYS A 8 0.41 35.72 0.41
N CYS A 9 -0.73 35.65 1.10
CA CYS A 9 -1.07 34.51 1.96
C CYS A 9 -1.13 33.21 1.14
N ALA A 10 -1.84 33.21 0.00
CA ALA A 10 -1.90 32.08 -0.92
C ALA A 10 -0.51 31.60 -1.36
N LYS A 11 0.40 32.52 -1.73
CA LYS A 11 1.77 32.19 -2.14
C LYS A 11 2.56 31.48 -1.04
N TYR A 12 2.58 32.03 0.18
CA TYR A 12 3.35 31.44 1.28
C TYR A 12 2.74 30.12 1.78
N THR A 13 1.42 30.01 1.79
CA THR A 13 0.73 28.75 2.09
C THR A 13 1.05 27.67 1.05
N LEU A 14 0.98 28.00 -0.25
CA LEU A 14 1.32 27.09 -1.33
C LEU A 14 2.79 26.65 -1.24
N PHE A 15 3.71 27.58 -0.97
CA PHE A 15 5.13 27.25 -0.78
C PHE A 15 5.35 26.34 0.43
N GLY A 16 4.81 26.70 1.60
CA GLY A 16 5.01 25.94 2.83
C GLY A 16 4.48 24.51 2.73
N PHE A 17 3.28 24.34 2.19
CA PHE A 17 2.66 23.03 2.02
C PHE A 17 3.42 22.16 1.00
N ASN A 18 3.81 22.74 -0.14
CA ASN A 18 4.60 22.00 -1.13
C ASN A 18 6.02 21.69 -0.64
N LEU A 19 6.59 22.50 0.27
CA LEU A 19 7.91 22.25 0.84
C LEU A 19 7.86 21.01 1.75
N LEU A 20 6.80 20.88 2.55
CA LEU A 20 6.57 19.68 3.36
C LEU A 20 6.44 18.43 2.48
N PHE A 21 5.68 18.50 1.39
CA PHE A 21 5.58 17.37 0.47
C PHE A 21 6.89 17.06 -0.24
N TRP A 22 7.63 18.09 -0.67
CA TRP A 22 8.93 17.89 -1.29
C TRP A 22 9.90 17.14 -0.36
N LEU A 23 9.97 17.55 0.92
CA LEU A 23 10.76 16.87 1.93
C LEU A 23 10.26 15.45 2.23
N ALA A 24 8.93 15.27 2.36
CA ALA A 24 8.33 13.95 2.58
C ALA A 24 8.63 13.00 1.41
N GLY A 25 8.51 13.46 0.17
CA GLY A 25 8.87 12.69 -1.02
C GLY A 25 10.35 12.30 -1.05
N ALA A 26 11.25 13.22 -0.67
CA ALA A 26 12.68 12.93 -0.55
C ALA A 26 12.96 11.86 0.50
N VAL A 27 12.30 11.92 1.67
CA VAL A 27 12.42 10.91 2.73
C VAL A 27 11.89 9.56 2.26
N MET A 28 10.71 9.52 1.62
CA MET A 28 10.15 8.29 1.07
C MET A 28 11.10 7.64 0.06
N MET A 29 11.64 8.42 -0.88
CA MET A 29 12.64 7.93 -1.84
C MET A 29 13.89 7.42 -1.12
N GLY A 30 14.42 8.16 -0.15
CA GLY A 30 15.60 7.76 0.60
C GLY A 30 15.41 6.44 1.33
N ILE A 31 14.27 6.26 2.02
CA ILE A 31 13.92 5.02 2.71
C ILE A 31 13.76 3.87 1.72
N GLY A 32 13.00 4.06 0.63
CA GLY A 32 12.77 3.02 -0.37
C GLY A 32 14.05 2.61 -1.11
N ILE A 33 14.92 3.57 -1.45
CA ILE A 33 16.22 3.27 -2.06
C ILE A 33 17.12 2.54 -1.07
N TRP A 34 17.12 2.92 0.21
CA TRP A 34 17.91 2.22 1.23
C TRP A 34 17.51 0.74 1.33
N PHE A 35 16.22 0.43 1.40
CA PHE A 35 15.74 -0.96 1.39
C PHE A 35 16.04 -1.72 0.09
N LEU A 36 16.21 -1.04 -1.05
CA LEU A 36 16.56 -1.69 -2.32
C LEU A 36 18.05 -1.98 -2.46
N VAL A 37 18.91 -1.19 -1.82
CA VAL A 37 20.37 -1.27 -1.97
C VAL A 37 21.01 -2.07 -0.85
N ASP A 38 20.46 -1.99 0.36
CA ASP A 38 21.01 -2.64 1.54
C ASP A 38 20.18 -3.88 1.93
N GLU A 39 20.69 -5.05 1.58
CA GLU A 39 20.09 -6.35 1.90
C GLU A 39 19.95 -6.57 3.43
N ASN A 40 20.69 -5.83 4.25
CA ASN A 40 20.62 -5.90 5.70
C ASN A 40 19.73 -4.82 6.33
N ALA A 41 19.06 -3.97 5.54
CA ALA A 41 18.24 -2.86 6.01
C ALA A 41 17.24 -3.27 7.11
N LEU A 42 16.55 -4.40 6.93
CA LEU A 42 15.59 -4.92 7.93
C LEU A 42 16.27 -5.41 9.22
N SER A 43 17.48 -5.93 9.12
CA SER A 43 18.24 -6.39 10.29
C SER A 43 18.61 -5.23 11.22
N TYR A 44 18.89 -4.04 10.69
CA TYR A 44 19.13 -2.85 11.50
C TYR A 44 17.89 -2.38 12.26
N LEU A 45 16.70 -2.61 11.69
CA LEU A 45 15.43 -2.22 12.30
C LEU A 45 14.87 -3.28 13.26
N ASN A 46 15.59 -4.40 13.47
CA ASN A 46 15.10 -5.57 14.21
C ASN A 46 13.75 -6.09 13.72
N ILE A 47 13.43 -5.85 12.45
CA ILE A 47 12.21 -6.37 11.82
C ILE A 47 12.50 -7.83 11.46
N ALA A 48 11.51 -8.71 11.70
CA ALA A 48 11.62 -10.12 11.33
C ALA A 48 12.08 -10.23 9.86
N LYS A 49 12.98 -11.17 9.56
CA LYS A 49 13.50 -11.35 8.20
C LYS A 49 12.31 -11.46 7.25
N THR A 50 12.17 -10.44 6.41
CA THR A 50 11.23 -10.43 5.31
C THR A 50 12.01 -10.81 4.04
N SER A 51 11.43 -11.55 3.11
CA SER A 51 11.99 -11.95 1.83
C SER A 51 12.33 -10.73 0.99
N ASP A 52 13.44 -10.87 0.27
CA ASP A 52 13.93 -9.85 -0.63
C ASP A 52 12.88 -9.51 -1.70
N GLY A 53 11.99 -10.43 -2.07
CA GLY A 53 10.92 -10.23 -3.05
C GLY A 53 9.86 -9.22 -2.58
N LEU A 54 9.25 -9.44 -1.41
CA LEU A 54 8.22 -8.55 -0.86
C LEU A 54 8.81 -7.19 -0.47
N VAL A 55 10.01 -7.19 0.11
CA VAL A 55 10.75 -5.96 0.46
C VAL A 55 11.07 -5.16 -0.80
N LYS A 56 11.51 -5.82 -1.87
CA LYS A 56 11.79 -5.16 -3.16
C LYS A 56 10.52 -4.58 -3.78
N ALA A 57 9.42 -5.34 -3.81
CA ALA A 57 8.15 -4.86 -4.38
C ALA A 57 7.59 -3.64 -3.61
N SER A 58 7.57 -3.72 -2.27
CA SER A 58 7.14 -2.60 -1.42
C SER A 58 8.07 -1.39 -1.54
N SER A 59 9.38 -1.61 -1.59
CA SER A 59 10.37 -0.53 -1.73
C SER A 59 10.28 0.17 -3.08
N ILE A 60 10.12 -0.56 -4.19
CA ILE A 60 9.86 0.02 -5.53
C ILE A 60 8.61 0.90 -5.48
N THR A 61 7.55 0.43 -4.83
CA THR A 61 6.30 1.19 -4.70
C THR A 61 6.52 2.50 -3.92
N ILE A 62 7.21 2.44 -2.78
CA ILE A 62 7.52 3.62 -1.96
C ILE A 62 8.39 4.63 -2.74
N VAL A 63 9.41 4.16 -3.47
CA VAL A 63 10.25 5.03 -4.30
C VAL A 63 9.42 5.67 -5.41
N THR A 64 8.53 4.92 -6.05
CA THR A 64 7.69 5.42 -7.15
C THR A 64 6.74 6.51 -6.65
N VAL A 65 6.00 6.25 -5.57
CA VAL A 65 5.10 7.24 -4.95
C VAL A 65 5.89 8.45 -4.44
N GLY A 66 7.01 8.21 -3.75
CA GLY A 66 7.91 9.26 -3.25
C GLY A 66 8.44 10.16 -4.36
N SER A 67 8.76 9.59 -5.53
CA SER A 67 9.23 10.35 -6.70
C SER A 67 8.16 11.29 -7.25
N VAL A 68 6.91 10.83 -7.34
CA VAL A 68 5.78 11.67 -7.78
C VAL A 68 5.55 12.82 -6.78
N VAL A 69 5.56 12.52 -5.48
CA VAL A 69 5.40 13.52 -4.41
C VAL A 69 6.56 14.53 -4.41
N PHE A 70 7.80 14.07 -4.61
CA PHE A 70 8.99 14.91 -4.70
C PHE A 70 8.91 15.87 -5.90
N VAL A 71 8.60 15.37 -7.10
CA VAL A 71 8.53 16.19 -8.31
C VAL A 71 7.39 17.21 -8.22
N THR A 72 6.21 16.81 -7.77
CA THR A 72 5.08 17.72 -7.60
C THR A 72 5.37 18.78 -6.54
N GLY A 73 5.93 18.40 -5.39
CA GLY A 73 6.37 19.33 -4.36
C GLY A 73 7.43 20.33 -4.85
N PHE A 74 8.41 19.87 -5.65
CA PHE A 74 9.43 20.74 -6.25
C PHE A 74 8.81 21.77 -7.22
N LEU A 75 7.91 21.33 -8.11
CA LEU A 75 7.22 22.22 -9.05
C LEU A 75 6.35 23.25 -8.32
N GLY A 76 5.62 22.83 -7.27
CA GLY A 76 4.82 23.73 -6.45
C GLY A 76 5.67 24.76 -5.70
N CYS A 77 6.76 24.32 -5.07
CA CYS A 77 7.70 25.20 -4.36
C CYS A 77 8.37 26.20 -5.30
N CYS A 78 9.00 25.71 -6.36
CA CYS A 78 9.74 26.53 -7.31
C CYS A 78 8.81 27.45 -8.09
N GLY A 79 7.64 26.96 -8.49
CA GLY A 79 6.61 27.78 -9.14
C GLY A 79 6.15 28.93 -8.27
N ALA A 80 5.92 28.68 -6.97
CA ALA A 80 5.51 29.71 -6.03
C ALA A 80 6.64 30.73 -5.78
N ILE A 81 7.86 30.29 -5.43
CA ILE A 81 8.94 31.19 -5.01
C ILE A 81 9.56 31.96 -6.17
N ARG A 82 9.76 31.30 -7.33
CA ARG A 82 10.32 31.92 -8.54
C ARG A 82 9.28 32.70 -9.33
N GLU A 83 8.03 32.71 -8.86
CA GLU A 83 6.92 33.38 -9.53
C GLU A 83 6.81 33.00 -11.01
N SER A 84 7.02 31.70 -11.30
CA SER A 84 7.06 31.19 -12.68
C SER A 84 5.70 30.65 -13.10
N PRO A 85 4.99 31.33 -14.04
CA PRO A 85 3.68 30.87 -14.51
C PRO A 85 3.75 29.50 -15.20
N CYS A 86 4.89 29.19 -15.83
CA CYS A 86 5.13 27.92 -16.51
C CYS A 86 5.19 26.77 -15.51
N MET A 87 6.00 26.89 -14.45
CA MET A 87 6.10 25.87 -13.38
C MET A 87 4.78 25.68 -12.62
N LEU A 88 4.06 26.76 -12.31
CA LEU A 88 2.73 26.68 -11.69
C LEU A 88 1.71 26.00 -12.61
N THR A 89 1.82 26.19 -13.93
CA THR A 89 0.97 25.50 -14.90
C THR A 89 1.31 24.02 -14.96
N MET A 90 2.59 23.64 -15.03
CA MET A 90 2.99 22.22 -14.99
C MET A 90 2.52 21.54 -13.71
N TYR A 91 2.70 22.18 -12.55
CA TYR A 91 2.22 21.70 -11.26
C TYR A 91 0.70 21.43 -11.30
N ALA A 92 -0.09 22.41 -11.73
CA ALA A 92 -1.54 22.26 -11.85
C ALA A 92 -1.93 21.16 -12.86
N CYS A 93 -1.24 21.07 -14.00
CA CYS A 93 -1.49 20.02 -15.00
C CYS A 93 -1.23 18.62 -14.44
N VAL A 94 -0.09 18.41 -13.75
CA VAL A 94 0.24 17.10 -13.16
C VAL A 94 -0.78 16.73 -12.08
N LEU A 95 -1.15 17.65 -11.19
CA LEU A 95 -2.19 17.39 -10.19
C LEU A 95 -3.56 17.09 -10.80
N SER A 96 -3.95 17.79 -11.87
CA SER A 96 -5.20 17.51 -12.58
C SER A 96 -5.19 16.11 -13.20
N VAL A 97 -4.06 15.66 -13.77
CA VAL A 97 -3.93 14.30 -14.29
C VAL A 97 -4.05 13.27 -13.16
N LEU A 98 -3.39 13.49 -12.03
CA LEU A 98 -3.49 12.61 -10.85
C LEU A 98 -4.93 12.52 -10.32
N LEU A 99 -5.63 13.67 -10.23
CA LEU A 99 -7.03 13.72 -9.81
C LEU A 99 -7.95 12.94 -10.76
N ILE A 100 -7.74 13.04 -12.07
CA ILE A 100 -8.50 12.28 -13.06
C ILE A 100 -8.23 10.78 -12.91
N LEU A 101 -6.96 10.38 -12.73
CA LEU A 101 -6.60 8.98 -12.51
C LEU A 101 -7.22 8.43 -11.22
N GLU A 102 -7.27 9.22 -10.15
CA GLU A 102 -7.89 8.86 -8.88
C GLU A 102 -9.41 8.66 -9.02
N ILE A 103 -10.10 9.55 -9.75
CA ILE A 103 -11.53 9.40 -10.06
C ILE A 103 -11.78 8.14 -10.90
N ILE A 104 -10.96 7.91 -11.93
CA ILE A 104 -11.06 6.71 -12.78
C ILE A 104 -10.86 5.45 -11.93
N ALA A 105 -9.82 5.41 -11.09
CA ALA A 105 -9.55 4.28 -10.22
C ALA A 105 -10.71 4.02 -9.25
N GLY A 106 -11.28 5.06 -8.64
CA GLY A 106 -12.46 4.94 -7.77
C GLY A 106 -13.69 4.39 -8.50
N ILE A 107 -13.96 4.87 -9.72
CA ILE A 107 -15.06 4.35 -10.55
C ILE A 107 -14.83 2.89 -10.90
N LEU A 108 -13.62 2.52 -11.36
CA LEU A 108 -13.28 1.15 -11.72
C LEU A 108 -13.40 0.21 -10.51
N ALA A 109 -12.98 0.64 -9.32
CA ALA A 109 -13.10 -0.14 -8.09
C ALA A 109 -14.57 -0.48 -7.77
N ILE A 110 -15.51 0.43 -8.04
CA ILE A 110 -16.94 0.22 -7.78
C ILE A 110 -17.61 -0.60 -8.88
N VAL A 111 -17.33 -0.28 -10.14
CA VAL A 111 -17.95 -0.91 -11.32
C VAL A 111 -17.50 -2.36 -11.46
N PHE A 112 -16.21 -2.62 -11.32
CA PHE A 112 -15.61 -3.93 -11.49
C PHE A 112 -15.37 -4.66 -10.15
N ARG A 113 -16.02 -4.26 -9.07
CA ARG A 113 -15.81 -4.84 -7.73
C ARG A 113 -15.88 -6.38 -7.73
N ASN A 114 -16.89 -6.94 -8.41
CA ASN A 114 -17.11 -8.38 -8.46
C ASN A 114 -16.03 -9.09 -9.30
N ASP A 115 -15.56 -8.44 -10.37
CA ASP A 115 -14.47 -8.98 -11.21
C ASP A 115 -13.13 -8.92 -10.49
N ILE A 116 -12.86 -7.82 -9.78
CA ILE A 116 -11.68 -7.67 -8.94
C ILE A 116 -11.67 -8.75 -7.85
N GLN A 117 -12.78 -8.95 -7.14
CA GLN A 117 -12.90 -10.00 -6.11
C GLN A 117 -12.66 -11.39 -6.71
N ARG A 118 -13.32 -11.74 -7.82
CA ARG A 118 -13.15 -13.06 -8.46
C ARG A 118 -11.73 -13.30 -8.98
N ASN A 119 -11.12 -12.29 -9.60
CA ASN A 119 -9.76 -12.40 -10.13
C ASN A 119 -8.73 -12.49 -8.99
N LEU A 120 -8.96 -11.75 -7.90
CA LEU A 120 -8.14 -11.82 -6.71
C LEU A 120 -8.26 -13.20 -6.04
N GLU A 121 -9.47 -13.69 -5.82
CA GLU A 121 -9.73 -15.05 -5.29
C GLU A 121 -9.04 -16.11 -6.15
N LYS A 122 -9.17 -16.03 -7.48
CA LYS A 122 -8.51 -16.96 -8.39
C LYS A 122 -6.98 -16.87 -8.28
N SER A 123 -6.42 -15.67 -8.31
CA SER A 123 -4.97 -15.47 -8.18
C SER A 123 -4.45 -15.98 -6.84
N MET A 124 -5.20 -15.76 -5.77
CA MET A 124 -4.87 -16.25 -4.43
C MET A 124 -4.85 -17.79 -4.43
N ASN A 125 -5.89 -18.42 -4.97
CA ASN A 125 -5.99 -19.86 -5.05
C ASN A 125 -4.87 -20.48 -5.90
N ASP A 126 -4.57 -19.90 -7.07
CA ASP A 126 -3.50 -20.38 -7.95
C ASP A 126 -2.13 -20.31 -7.24
N THR A 127 -1.90 -19.26 -6.43
CA THR A 127 -0.65 -19.04 -5.70
C THR A 127 -0.49 -19.99 -4.51
N VAL A 128 -1.55 -20.21 -3.72
CA VAL A 128 -1.55 -21.22 -2.63
C VAL A 128 -1.25 -22.60 -3.19
N ASN A 129 -1.87 -22.96 -4.33
CA ASN A 129 -1.73 -24.29 -4.90
C ASN A 129 -0.37 -24.53 -5.55
N SER A 130 0.22 -23.53 -6.22
CA SER A 130 1.35 -23.75 -7.13
C SER A 130 2.68 -23.17 -6.63
N TYR A 131 2.66 -22.04 -5.92
CA TYR A 131 3.88 -21.25 -5.65
C TYR A 131 4.23 -21.19 -4.16
N TYR A 132 3.29 -21.43 -3.26
CA TYR A 132 3.60 -21.45 -1.83
C TYR A 132 4.55 -22.61 -1.49
N GLY A 133 5.66 -22.30 -0.81
CA GLY A 133 6.72 -23.24 -0.46
C GLY A 133 7.73 -23.53 -1.57
N ASP A 134 7.58 -22.94 -2.75
CA ASP A 134 8.54 -23.10 -3.85
C ASP A 134 9.78 -22.22 -3.59
N PRO A 135 11.00 -22.80 -3.56
CA PRO A 135 12.24 -22.04 -3.40
C PRO A 135 12.44 -20.93 -4.45
N ASP A 136 11.95 -21.14 -5.68
CA ASP A 136 12.06 -20.14 -6.77
C ASP A 136 11.03 -19.00 -6.61
N HIS A 137 9.98 -19.22 -5.80
CA HIS A 137 8.91 -18.26 -5.50
C HIS A 137 8.86 -17.91 -4.00
N ALA A 138 10.03 -17.74 -3.38
CA ALA A 138 10.14 -17.42 -1.95
C ALA A 138 9.36 -16.15 -1.54
N GLY A 139 9.25 -15.16 -2.45
CA GLY A 139 8.47 -13.94 -2.22
C GLY A 139 6.97 -14.18 -2.06
N ASP A 140 6.41 -15.15 -2.78
CA ASP A 140 4.99 -15.49 -2.70
C ASP A 140 4.67 -16.20 -1.38
N THR A 141 5.54 -17.13 -0.98
CA THR A 141 5.43 -17.85 0.30
C THR A 141 5.36 -16.86 1.46
N GLU A 142 6.21 -15.85 1.44
CA GLU A 142 6.19 -14.85 2.48
C GLU A 142 4.97 -13.92 2.42
N ALA A 143 4.61 -13.43 1.24
CA ALA A 143 3.42 -12.60 1.10
C ALA A 143 2.21 -13.32 1.71
N TRP A 144 2.12 -14.63 1.50
CA TRP A 144 1.15 -15.50 2.16
C TRP A 144 1.34 -15.63 3.67
N ASP A 145 2.56 -15.83 4.15
CA ASP A 145 2.85 -15.87 5.59
C ASP A 145 2.41 -14.58 6.28
N PHE A 146 2.77 -13.42 5.72
CA PHE A 146 2.36 -12.11 6.21
C PHE A 146 0.84 -11.94 6.19
N THR A 147 0.19 -12.35 5.10
CA THR A 147 -1.27 -12.26 4.93
C THR A 147 -1.99 -13.09 5.99
N GLN A 148 -1.64 -14.38 6.13
CA GLN A 148 -2.23 -15.29 7.11
C GLN A 148 -2.06 -14.78 8.54
N LYS A 149 -0.86 -14.28 8.88
CA LYS A 149 -0.57 -13.68 10.20
C LYS A 149 -1.34 -12.39 10.46
N SER A 150 -1.42 -11.51 9.46
CA SER A 150 -2.00 -10.16 9.62
C SER A 150 -3.52 -10.17 9.61
N LEU A 151 -4.11 -10.98 8.73
CA LEU A 151 -5.57 -11.12 8.60
C LEU A 151 -6.13 -12.26 9.44
N LYS A 152 -5.29 -13.08 10.09
CA LYS A 152 -5.71 -14.20 10.94
C LYS A 152 -6.61 -15.18 10.18
N CYS A 153 -6.13 -15.61 9.03
CA CYS A 153 -6.81 -16.45 8.06
C CYS A 153 -5.91 -17.60 7.60
N CYS A 154 -6.46 -18.57 6.86
CA CYS A 154 -5.71 -19.70 6.31
C CYS A 154 -6.16 -20.04 4.89
N GLY A 155 -5.21 -20.37 4.01
CA GLY A 155 -5.53 -20.73 2.62
C GLY A 155 -6.16 -19.58 1.83
N SER A 156 -6.73 -19.88 0.67
CA SER A 156 -7.37 -18.87 -0.19
C SER A 156 -8.83 -18.67 0.21
N LYS A 157 -9.75 -19.44 -0.39
CA LYS A 157 -11.20 -19.33 -0.16
C LYS A 157 -11.72 -20.52 0.63
N GLY A 158 -11.22 -21.72 0.37
CA GLY A 158 -11.63 -22.95 1.05
C GLY A 158 -11.01 -23.13 2.43
N GLY A 159 -10.22 -22.16 2.91
CA GLY A 159 -9.65 -22.21 4.24
C GLY A 159 -8.50 -23.22 4.34
N PRO A 160 -8.38 -23.95 5.46
CA PRO A 160 -7.42 -25.04 5.64
C PRO A 160 -7.46 -26.12 4.55
N ALA A 161 -8.61 -26.35 3.92
CA ALA A 161 -8.78 -27.38 2.90
C ALA A 161 -8.01 -27.09 1.60
N ASP A 162 -7.74 -25.81 1.29
CA ASP A 162 -7.00 -25.42 0.08
C ASP A 162 -5.57 -26.00 0.07
N TRP A 163 -5.02 -26.32 1.24
CA TRP A 163 -3.69 -26.89 1.35
C TRP A 163 -3.62 -28.36 0.95
N GLU A 164 -4.72 -29.11 0.97
CA GLU A 164 -4.71 -30.57 0.74
C GLU A 164 -4.15 -30.94 -0.65
N ASN A 165 -4.45 -30.12 -1.66
CA ASN A 165 -4.03 -30.34 -3.05
C ASN A 165 -2.87 -29.43 -3.50
N SER A 166 -2.26 -28.71 -2.57
CA SER A 166 -1.18 -27.77 -2.87
C SER A 166 0.16 -28.48 -3.14
N ALA A 167 1.02 -27.87 -3.96
CA ALA A 167 2.41 -28.30 -4.15
C ALA A 167 3.17 -28.35 -2.81
N TRP A 168 2.87 -27.42 -1.90
CA TRP A 168 3.43 -27.39 -0.55
C TRP A 168 3.14 -28.67 0.25
N LYS A 169 1.93 -29.21 0.15
CA LYS A 169 1.53 -30.44 0.86
C LYS A 169 2.29 -31.66 0.36
N ALA A 170 2.62 -31.71 -0.93
CA ALA A 170 3.45 -32.78 -1.49
C ALA A 170 4.87 -32.79 -0.88
N LEU A 171 5.41 -31.61 -0.56
CA LEU A 171 6.70 -31.45 0.12
C LEU A 171 6.63 -31.65 1.64
N ASN A 172 5.45 -31.46 2.24
CA ASN A 172 5.21 -31.51 3.69
C ASN A 172 4.14 -32.54 4.07
N PRO A 173 4.37 -33.85 3.85
CA PRO A 173 3.33 -34.88 4.01
C PRO A 173 2.77 -34.97 5.44
N ASN A 174 3.59 -34.64 6.44
CA ASN A 174 3.24 -34.71 7.86
C ASN A 174 2.47 -33.50 8.39
N LYS A 175 2.30 -32.43 7.59
CA LYS A 175 1.57 -31.21 7.98
C LYS A 175 0.35 -31.02 7.10
N ASN A 176 -0.76 -30.55 7.66
CA ASN A 176 -1.99 -30.31 6.89
C ASN A 176 -2.10 -28.85 6.46
N VAL A 177 -1.50 -27.94 7.21
CA VAL A 177 -1.44 -26.51 6.91
C VAL A 177 -0.07 -25.95 7.29
N PRO A 178 0.36 -24.83 6.70
CA PRO A 178 1.53 -24.09 7.18
C PRO A 178 1.36 -23.57 8.60
N ASP A 179 2.47 -23.35 9.30
CA ASP A 179 2.43 -22.92 10.71
C ASP A 179 1.82 -21.51 10.87
N THR A 180 1.81 -20.69 9.82
CA THR A 180 1.19 -19.36 9.79
C THR A 180 -0.34 -19.38 9.79
N CYS A 181 -0.97 -20.51 9.45
CA CYS A 181 -2.40 -20.72 9.64
C CYS A 181 -2.77 -20.94 11.11
N CYS A 182 -1.81 -21.33 11.95
CA CYS A 182 -2.07 -21.62 13.35
C CYS A 182 -2.14 -20.34 14.19
N VAL A 183 -2.86 -20.40 15.30
CA VAL A 183 -2.83 -19.33 16.30
C VAL A 183 -1.42 -19.27 16.91
N LEU A 184 -0.75 -18.13 16.77
CA LEU A 184 0.64 -17.92 17.19
C LEU A 184 0.74 -17.31 18.59
N VAL A 185 1.72 -17.77 19.37
CA VAL A 185 2.16 -17.14 20.62
C VAL A 185 3.20 -16.08 20.31
N ASP A 186 3.12 -14.96 21.01
CA ASP A 186 4.08 -13.85 20.94
C ASP A 186 4.39 -13.41 19.49
N ILE A 187 3.41 -12.73 18.89
CA ILE A 187 3.51 -12.16 17.53
C ILE A 187 4.72 -11.22 17.31
N ASN A 188 5.35 -10.75 18.38
CA ASN A 188 6.51 -9.86 18.33
C ASN A 188 7.85 -10.63 18.44
N ALA A 189 7.82 -11.93 18.68
CA ALA A 189 9.00 -12.76 18.68
C ALA A 189 9.61 -12.83 17.27
N LYS A 190 10.94 -12.91 17.19
CA LYS A 190 11.70 -13.01 15.93
C LYS A 190 11.27 -14.21 15.06
N VAL A 191 10.71 -15.24 15.69
CA VAL A 191 10.04 -16.38 15.06
C VAL A 191 8.80 -16.69 15.90
N PRO A 192 7.60 -16.18 15.52
CA PRO A 192 6.39 -16.50 16.24
C PRO A 192 6.05 -17.98 16.04
N THR A 193 5.74 -18.67 17.13
CA THR A 193 5.50 -20.12 17.14
C THR A 193 4.03 -20.43 17.44
N PRO A 194 3.43 -21.46 16.82
CA PRO A 194 2.07 -21.87 17.14
C PRO A 194 1.90 -22.21 18.63
N VAL A 195 0.75 -21.86 19.21
CA VAL A 195 0.34 -22.24 20.58
C VAL A 195 0.46 -23.75 20.76
N ASN A 196 -0.04 -24.51 19.78
CA ASN A 196 0.06 -25.95 19.75
C ASN A 196 0.00 -26.45 18.30
N VAL A 197 1.17 -26.75 17.74
CA VAL A 197 1.32 -27.21 16.34
C VAL A 197 0.52 -28.49 16.08
N THR A 198 0.47 -29.41 17.05
CA THR A 198 -0.25 -30.67 16.92
C THR A 198 -1.75 -30.45 16.84
N MET A 199 -2.31 -29.66 17.77
CA MET A 199 -3.74 -29.36 17.78
C MET A 199 -4.16 -28.55 16.55
N CYS A 200 -3.35 -27.59 16.11
CA CYS A 200 -3.59 -26.84 14.87
C CYS A 200 -3.67 -27.78 13.65
N ASN A 201 -2.69 -28.67 13.49
CA ASN A 201 -2.67 -29.61 12.37
C ASN A 201 -3.83 -30.62 12.42
N LEU A 202 -4.28 -31.03 13.61
CA LEU A 202 -5.43 -31.90 13.78
C LEU A 202 -6.73 -31.17 13.41
N ALA A 203 -6.90 -29.94 13.90
CA ALA A 203 -8.06 -29.09 13.60
C ALA A 203 -8.23 -28.90 12.08
N ALA A 204 -7.13 -28.74 11.32
CA ALA A 204 -7.18 -28.58 9.87
C ALA A 204 -7.86 -29.74 9.09
N LYS A 205 -8.06 -30.91 9.72
CA LYS A 205 -8.79 -32.05 9.14
C LYS A 205 -10.26 -32.12 9.56
N GLU A 206 -10.67 -31.31 10.52
CA GLU A 206 -12.04 -31.29 11.00
C GLU A 206 -12.93 -30.56 9.99
N SER A 207 -14.18 -31.01 9.87
CA SER A 207 -15.16 -30.32 9.00
C SER A 207 -15.58 -28.96 9.55
N ASN A 208 -15.40 -28.73 10.85
CA ASN A 208 -15.73 -27.48 11.52
C ASN A 208 -14.69 -27.20 12.64
N PRO A 209 -13.47 -26.79 12.27
CA PRO A 209 -12.38 -26.60 13.21
C PRO A 209 -12.67 -25.51 14.24
N SER A 210 -12.24 -25.72 15.48
CA SER A 210 -12.25 -24.65 16.48
C SER A 210 -11.19 -23.59 16.16
N ASN A 211 -11.57 -22.30 16.30
CA ASN A 211 -10.65 -21.17 16.15
C ASN A 211 -9.67 -20.99 17.33
N GLU A 212 -9.56 -21.99 18.20
CA GLU A 212 -8.68 -21.95 19.38
C GLU A 212 -7.20 -22.13 18.98
N PHE A 213 -6.95 -22.98 17.97
CA PHE A 213 -5.58 -23.33 17.54
C PHE A 213 -5.32 -23.05 16.05
N LEU A 214 -6.36 -22.81 15.25
CA LEU A 214 -6.29 -22.66 13.80
C LEU A 214 -7.16 -21.49 13.34
N HIS A 215 -6.67 -20.70 12.39
CA HIS A 215 -7.48 -19.75 11.66
C HIS A 215 -8.27 -20.48 10.56
N SER A 216 -9.57 -20.67 10.76
CA SER A 216 -10.40 -21.47 9.83
C SER A 216 -10.93 -20.69 8.63
N GLU A 217 -10.95 -19.36 8.71
CA GLU A 217 -11.46 -18.48 7.67
C GLU A 217 -10.49 -18.39 6.48
N GLY A 218 -11.02 -18.41 5.26
CA GLY A 218 -10.24 -18.20 4.04
C GLY A 218 -9.72 -16.77 3.95
N CYS A 219 -8.47 -16.58 3.54
CA CYS A 219 -7.87 -15.25 3.45
C CYS A 219 -8.53 -14.32 2.43
N SER A 220 -9.21 -14.84 1.42
CA SER A 220 -9.98 -13.98 0.52
C SER A 220 -11.18 -13.34 1.20
N ASP A 221 -11.85 -14.09 2.08
CA ASP A 221 -12.99 -13.59 2.87
C ASP A 221 -12.50 -12.63 3.94
N ALA A 222 -11.48 -13.02 4.70
CA ALA A 222 -10.88 -12.15 5.72
C ALA A 222 -10.37 -10.83 5.14
N LEU A 223 -9.83 -10.85 3.90
CA LEU A 223 -9.43 -9.64 3.20
C LEU A 223 -10.63 -8.78 2.79
N SER A 224 -11.72 -9.39 2.30
CA SER A 224 -12.95 -8.67 2.00
C SER A 224 -13.54 -8.03 3.25
N ASP A 225 -13.62 -8.78 4.35
CA ASP A 225 -14.12 -8.32 5.64
C ASP A 225 -13.24 -7.21 6.22
N TRP A 226 -11.92 -7.31 6.05
CA TRP A 226 -10.99 -6.24 6.43
C TRP A 226 -11.23 -4.96 5.61
N ILE A 227 -11.41 -5.08 4.29
CA ILE A 227 -11.72 -3.94 3.41
C ILE A 227 -13.06 -3.32 3.80
N ASP A 228 -14.10 -4.13 4.02
CA ASP A 228 -15.44 -3.65 4.34
C ASP A 228 -15.47 -2.97 5.72
N SER A 229 -14.81 -3.54 6.72
CA SER A 229 -14.70 -2.95 8.06
C SER A 229 -13.90 -1.65 8.11
N HIS A 230 -12.92 -1.48 7.21
CA HIS A 230 -12.10 -0.26 7.12
C HIS A 230 -12.47 0.66 5.94
N SER A 231 -13.54 0.32 5.20
CA SER A 231 -13.94 1.00 3.97
C SER A 231 -14.18 2.50 4.18
N ALA A 232 -14.76 2.88 5.31
CA ALA A 232 -14.99 4.28 5.66
C ALA A 232 -13.67 5.09 5.77
N ILE A 233 -12.62 4.49 6.35
CA ILE A 233 -11.30 5.12 6.46
C ILE A 233 -10.66 5.22 5.08
N LEU A 234 -10.70 4.13 4.29
CA LEU A 234 -10.11 4.09 2.95
C LEU A 234 -10.75 5.12 2.01
N ILE A 235 -12.10 5.17 1.97
CA ILE A 235 -12.85 6.16 1.20
C ILE A 235 -12.57 7.57 1.72
N GLY A 236 -12.50 7.75 3.04
CA GLY A 236 -12.20 9.03 3.66
C GLY A 236 -10.82 9.57 3.28
N VAL A 237 -9.79 8.71 3.29
CA VAL A 237 -8.43 9.07 2.87
C VAL A 237 -8.40 9.45 1.39
N ALA A 238 -8.99 8.64 0.51
CA ALA A 238 -9.07 8.95 -0.92
C ALA A 238 -9.79 10.28 -1.17
N PHE A 239 -10.96 10.49 -0.56
CA PHE A 239 -11.68 11.76 -0.68
C PHE A 239 -10.84 12.95 -0.17
N GLY A 240 -10.13 12.78 0.95
CA GLY A 240 -9.22 13.78 1.49
C GLY A 240 -8.09 14.14 0.53
N VAL A 241 -7.47 13.14 -0.11
CA VAL A 241 -6.43 13.35 -1.13
C VAL A 241 -6.97 14.13 -2.33
N ALA A 242 -8.14 13.74 -2.87
CA ALA A 242 -8.79 14.45 -3.96
C ALA A 242 -9.11 15.92 -3.59
N CYS A 243 -9.60 16.18 -2.37
CA CYS A 243 -9.82 17.54 -1.88
C CYS A 243 -8.52 18.34 -1.78
N LEU A 244 -7.45 17.76 -1.22
CA LEU A 244 -6.15 18.42 -1.11
C LEU A 244 -5.57 18.77 -2.49
N GLN A 245 -5.68 17.87 -3.47
CA GLN A 245 -5.28 18.14 -4.86
C GLN A 245 -6.09 19.30 -5.46
N MET A 246 -7.42 19.32 -5.25
CA MET A 246 -8.28 20.38 -5.76
C MET A 246 -7.91 21.74 -5.17
N PHE A 247 -7.68 21.83 -3.86
CA PHE A 247 -7.20 23.05 -3.23
C PHE A 247 -5.85 23.49 -3.82
N ALA A 248 -4.90 22.57 -3.95
CA ALA A 248 -3.59 22.87 -4.52
C ALA A 248 -3.67 23.43 -5.95
N ILE A 249 -4.54 22.86 -6.80
CA ILE A 249 -4.81 23.35 -8.16
C ILE A 249 -5.39 24.77 -8.12
N ILE A 250 -6.39 25.02 -7.28
CA ILE A 250 -6.99 26.36 -7.13
C ILE A 250 -5.93 27.37 -6.71
N PHE A 251 -5.14 27.07 -5.67
CA PHE A 251 -4.09 27.97 -5.19
C PHE A 251 -3.00 28.23 -6.25
N ALA A 252 -2.61 27.21 -7.02
CA ALA A 252 -1.66 27.37 -8.12
C ALA A 252 -2.22 28.29 -9.23
N CYS A 253 -3.48 28.11 -9.62
CA CYS A 253 -4.17 28.93 -10.61
C CYS A 253 -4.36 30.39 -10.13
N CYS A 254 -4.75 30.59 -8.87
CA CYS A 254 -4.89 31.92 -8.26
C CYS A 254 -3.53 32.64 -8.16
N THR A 255 -2.47 31.91 -7.80
CA THR A 255 -1.11 32.47 -7.76
C THR A 255 -0.67 32.86 -9.16
N LYS A 256 -0.88 32.00 -10.16
CA LYS A 256 -0.60 32.28 -11.57
C LYS A 256 -1.35 33.51 -12.09
N SER A 257 -2.65 33.62 -11.82
CA SER A 257 -3.46 34.75 -12.28
C SER A 257 -3.01 36.06 -11.63
N SER A 258 -2.66 36.03 -10.34
CA SER A 258 -2.10 37.18 -9.62
C SER A 258 -0.73 37.61 -10.15
N LEU A 259 0.05 36.70 -10.73
CA LEU A 259 1.33 37.04 -11.36
C LEU A 259 1.12 37.65 -12.74
N LYS A 260 0.19 37.12 -13.53
CA LYS A 260 -0.17 37.69 -14.83
C LYS A 260 -0.64 39.14 -14.70
N SER A 261 -1.49 39.42 -13.71
CA SER A 261 -1.94 40.80 -13.43
C SER A 261 -0.85 41.71 -12.88
N GLN A 262 0.30 41.20 -12.41
CA GLN A 262 1.44 42.07 -12.09
C GLN A 262 2.19 42.48 -13.37
N TYR A 263 2.34 41.56 -14.32
CA TYR A 263 3.04 41.80 -15.59
C TYR A 263 2.26 42.71 -16.55
N GLU A 264 0.92 42.63 -16.59
CA GLU A 264 0.11 43.48 -17.49
C GLU A 264 0.06 44.98 -17.07
N TYR A 265 0.52 45.32 -15.86
CA TYR A 265 0.52 46.69 -15.33
C TYR A 265 1.92 47.34 -15.31
N ILE A 266 2.91 46.70 -15.95
CA ILE A 266 4.28 47.20 -16.15
C ILE A 266 4.47 47.47 -17.64
#